data_AF-A0A256CN48-F1
#
_entry.id   AF-A0A256CN48-F1
#
_cell.length_a   1.000
_cell.length_b   1.000
_cell.length_c   1.000
_cell.angle_alpha   90.00
_cell.angle_beta   90.00
_cell.angle_gamma   90.00
#
_symmetry.space_group_name_H-M   'P 1'
#
loop_
_entity.id
_entity.type
_entity.pdbx_description
1 polymer ?
#
loop_
_entity_poly.entity_id
_entity_poly.type
_entity_poly.pdbx_seq_one_letter_code
_entity_poly.pdbx_strand_id
1 'polypeptide(L)'
;MDSKLIITDRESFIEQHNEFVCDNRRNLLKVATGVLAGSAVFGIFGLNPALAKQAVSQERELTIYTPALGETTRTVYWTPTEGYIRESLDEISWALRDRRTTTSKLYDPNVLDQLFALRLRLGFNKPVHGLSGYRSPQTNRAIRGAKSSLHMQAKAIDIRMPGIATRNLRNAALSLKAGGVGYYSRSAFVHIDSGAVRNWGR
;
A
#
# COMPACT_ATOMS: atom_id res chain seq x y z
N MET A 1 14.72 -18.08 -6.14
CA MET A 1 13.89 -17.16 -6.94
C MET A 1 12.47 -17.33 -6.41
N ASP A 2 12.10 -16.55 -5.40
CA ASP A 2 10.87 -16.79 -4.64
C ASP A 2 9.66 -16.45 -5.50
N SER A 3 9.03 -17.49 -6.04
CA SER A 3 7.67 -17.47 -6.55
C SER A 3 6.73 -17.20 -5.38
N LYS A 4 6.65 -15.94 -4.92
CA LYS A 4 5.57 -15.51 -4.04
C LYS A 4 4.26 -15.85 -4.74
N LEU A 5 3.54 -16.78 -4.11
CA LEU A 5 2.40 -17.50 -4.65
C LEU A 5 1.38 -16.52 -5.22
N ILE A 6 1.09 -16.71 -6.50
CA ILE A 6 -0.01 -16.02 -7.18
C ILE A 6 -1.26 -16.81 -6.80
N ILE A 7 -2.04 -16.30 -5.85
CA ILE A 7 -3.23 -16.99 -5.35
C ILE A 7 -4.47 -16.36 -5.95
N THR A 8 -5.47 -17.19 -6.24
CA THR A 8 -6.65 -16.85 -7.07
C THR A 8 -7.95 -16.79 -6.30
N ASP A 9 -7.96 -17.15 -5.01
CA ASP A 9 -9.14 -17.17 -4.15
C ASP A 9 -8.83 -16.53 -2.79
N ARG A 10 -9.86 -15.90 -2.19
CA ARG A 10 -9.70 -15.06 -1.01
C ARG A 10 -9.29 -15.86 0.20
N GLU A 11 -10.01 -16.95 0.46
CA GLU A 11 -9.82 -17.76 1.66
C GLU A 11 -8.46 -18.45 1.63
N SER A 12 -8.04 -19.06 0.52
CA SER A 12 -6.69 -19.64 0.43
C SER A 12 -5.60 -18.57 0.47
N PHE A 13 -5.85 -17.35 -0.04
CA PHE A 13 -4.87 -16.26 0.08
C PHE A 13 -4.67 -15.87 1.55
N ILE A 14 -5.75 -15.82 2.33
CA ILE A 14 -5.70 -15.48 3.75
C ILE A 14 -5.13 -16.67 4.55
N GLU A 15 -5.59 -17.89 4.31
CA GLU A 15 -5.14 -19.12 5.00
C GLU A 15 -3.66 -19.39 4.78
N GLN A 16 -3.18 -19.39 3.54
CA GLN A 16 -1.78 -19.72 3.21
C GLN A 16 -0.78 -18.74 3.86
N HIS A 17 -1.19 -17.50 4.07
CA HIS A 17 -0.36 -16.50 4.72
C HIS A 17 -0.56 -16.46 6.25
N ASN A 18 -1.69 -16.93 6.76
CA ASN A 18 -1.92 -17.18 8.18
C ASN A 18 -1.15 -18.41 8.69
N GLU A 19 -1.00 -19.46 7.88
CA GLU A 19 -0.19 -20.65 8.23
C GLU A 19 1.29 -20.28 8.44
N PHE A 20 1.84 -19.43 7.58
CA PHE A 20 3.21 -18.90 7.72
C PHE A 20 3.40 -18.08 9.00
N VAL A 21 2.35 -17.40 9.46
CA VAL A 21 2.35 -16.64 10.73
C VAL A 21 2.27 -17.60 11.92
N CYS A 22 1.41 -18.61 11.90
CA CYS A 22 1.26 -19.58 12.99
C CYS A 22 2.54 -20.41 13.22
N ASP A 23 3.23 -20.82 12.16
CA ASP A 23 4.52 -21.53 12.28
C ASP A 23 5.63 -20.64 12.84
N ASN A 24 5.64 -19.35 12.50
CA ASN A 24 6.55 -18.39 13.12
C ASN A 24 6.17 -18.04 14.56
N ARG A 25 4.88 -18.03 14.92
CA ARG A 25 4.40 -17.84 16.31
C ARG A 25 4.84 -19.00 17.21
N ARG A 26 4.92 -20.24 16.69
CA ARG A 26 5.45 -21.39 17.44
C ARG A 26 6.96 -21.31 17.70
N ASN A 27 7.70 -20.53 16.90
CA ASN A 27 9.15 -20.34 17.02
C ASN A 27 9.59 -18.99 17.62
N LEU A 28 8.66 -18.17 18.14
CA LEU A 28 8.97 -16.84 18.69
C LEU A 28 8.43 -16.66 20.12
N LEU A 29 8.98 -17.44 21.07
CA LEU A 29 9.22 -16.90 22.41
C LEU A 29 10.61 -16.25 22.40
N LYS A 30 10.64 -14.95 22.71
CA LYS A 30 11.79 -14.02 22.80
C LYS A 30 12.01 -13.17 21.54
N VAL A 31 11.31 -12.03 21.44
CA VAL A 31 11.90 -10.67 21.49
C VAL A 31 10.79 -9.71 21.90
N ALA A 32 10.62 -9.52 23.20
CA ALA A 32 9.98 -8.34 23.74
C ALA A 32 11.11 -7.35 24.03
N THR A 33 11.35 -6.40 23.13
CA THR A 33 12.06 -5.15 23.39
C THR A 33 11.91 -4.26 22.17
N GLY A 34 11.24 -3.12 22.36
CA GLY A 34 11.03 -2.13 21.32
C GLY A 34 12.36 -1.72 20.68
N VAL A 35 12.49 -1.99 19.39
CA VAL A 35 13.50 -1.34 18.55
C VAL A 35 12.84 -0.14 17.91
N LEU A 36 13.20 1.01 18.46
CA LEU A 36 12.98 2.34 17.93
C LEU A 36 13.21 2.40 16.41
N ALA A 37 12.29 3.09 15.72
CA ALA A 37 12.55 3.88 14.53
C ALA A 37 13.38 3.20 13.42
N GLY A 38 12.74 2.29 12.68
CA GLY A 38 13.21 1.95 11.34
C GLY A 38 13.28 3.21 10.47
N SER A 39 14.43 3.49 9.89
CA SER A 39 14.81 4.71 9.16
C SER A 39 13.85 5.15 8.03
N ALA A 40 12.89 4.32 7.63
CA ALA A 40 11.84 4.66 6.68
C ALA A 40 10.75 5.59 7.26
N VAL A 41 10.47 5.53 8.56
CA VAL A 41 9.43 6.35 9.22
C VAL A 41 9.82 7.83 9.23
N PHE A 42 11.12 8.14 9.39
CA PHE A 42 11.62 9.52 9.30
C PHE A 42 11.56 10.10 7.88
N GLY A 43 11.63 9.29 6.82
CA GLY A 43 11.49 9.80 5.44
C GLY A 43 10.06 10.24 5.13
N ILE A 44 9.08 9.40 5.49
CA ILE A 44 7.66 9.61 5.16
C ILE A 44 7.02 10.68 6.04
N PHE A 45 7.37 10.74 7.34
CA PHE A 45 6.74 11.64 8.31
C PHE A 45 7.66 12.76 8.83
N GLY A 46 8.97 12.73 8.53
CA GLY A 46 9.99 13.53 9.23
C GLY A 46 10.17 14.99 8.81
N LEU A 47 9.16 15.63 8.20
CA LEU A 47 9.12 17.09 8.09
C LEU A 47 8.11 17.74 9.05
N ASN A 48 7.31 16.95 9.78
CA ASN A 48 6.37 17.46 10.77
C ASN A 48 6.36 16.55 12.02
N PRO A 49 6.92 16.99 13.16
CA PRO A 49 7.05 16.17 14.36
C PRO A 49 5.70 15.76 14.96
N ALA A 50 4.62 16.53 14.76
CA ALA A 50 3.28 16.14 15.20
C ALA A 50 2.73 14.98 14.36
N LEU A 51 2.94 15.00 13.04
CA LEU A 51 2.57 13.90 12.14
C LEU A 51 3.41 12.65 12.41
N ALA A 52 4.71 12.80 12.64
CA ALA A 52 5.59 11.71 13.02
C ALA A 52 5.13 11.06 14.32
N LYS A 53 4.84 11.86 15.37
CA LYS A 53 4.30 11.37 16.64
C LYS A 53 2.98 10.62 16.43
N GLN A 54 2.04 11.20 15.68
CA GLN A 54 0.76 10.55 15.40
C GLN A 54 0.94 9.21 14.67
N ALA A 55 1.82 9.16 13.66
CA ALA A 55 2.06 7.94 12.89
C ALA A 55 2.74 6.81 13.66
N VAL A 56 3.47 7.12 14.75
CA VAL A 56 4.12 6.11 15.60
C VAL A 56 3.38 5.82 16.89
N SER A 57 2.49 6.72 17.33
CA SER A 57 1.76 6.57 18.60
C SER A 57 0.30 6.13 18.42
N GLN A 58 -0.20 6.07 17.20
CA GLN A 58 -1.59 5.70 16.90
C GLN A 58 -1.63 4.52 15.94
N GLU A 59 -2.73 3.79 15.99
CA GLU A 59 -3.06 2.77 15.00
C GLU A 59 -3.15 3.40 13.60
N ARG A 60 -2.61 2.69 12.60
CA ARG A 60 -2.72 3.09 11.20
C ARG A 60 -3.83 2.30 10.55
N GLU A 61 -4.92 3.00 10.28
CA GLU A 61 -6.05 2.47 9.53
C GLU A 61 -6.04 2.98 8.10
N LEU A 62 -6.46 2.13 7.15
CA LEU A 62 -6.79 2.56 5.80
C LEU A 62 -8.21 2.12 5.44
N THR A 63 -8.94 3.01 4.77
CA THR A 63 -10.16 2.69 4.05
C THR A 63 -9.89 2.84 2.56
N ILE A 64 -9.90 1.74 1.82
CA ILE A 64 -9.65 1.69 0.38
C ILE A 64 -10.93 1.24 -0.31
N TYR A 65 -11.40 2.05 -1.26
CA TYR A 65 -12.46 1.67 -2.18
C TYR A 65 -11.82 1.31 -3.53
N THR A 66 -12.18 0.17 -4.10
CA THR A 66 -11.71 -0.27 -5.42
C THR A 66 -12.86 -0.14 -6.42
N PRO A 67 -12.97 0.98 -7.19
CA PRO A 67 -14.14 1.25 -8.01
C PRO A 67 -14.42 0.18 -9.08
N ALA A 68 -13.36 -0.45 -9.59
CA ALA A 68 -13.48 -1.47 -10.62
C ALA A 68 -14.04 -2.81 -10.11
N LEU A 69 -14.10 -3.00 -8.78
CA LEU A 69 -14.68 -4.17 -8.12
C LEU A 69 -15.96 -3.82 -7.35
N GLY A 70 -16.19 -2.53 -7.05
CA GLY A 70 -17.29 -2.12 -6.17
C GLY A 70 -17.06 -2.45 -4.69
N GLU A 71 -15.85 -2.86 -4.33
CA GLU A 71 -15.49 -3.33 -2.98
C GLU A 71 -14.85 -2.22 -2.14
N THR A 72 -15.14 -2.21 -0.83
CA THR A 72 -14.47 -1.36 0.15
C THR A 72 -13.84 -2.22 1.24
N THR A 73 -12.59 -1.93 1.57
CA THR A 73 -11.88 -2.56 2.69
C THR A 73 -11.46 -1.49 3.67
N ARG A 74 -11.76 -1.71 4.95
CA ARG A 74 -11.34 -0.86 6.06
C ARG A 74 -10.69 -1.72 7.12
N THR A 75 -9.41 -1.48 7.39
CA THR A 75 -8.68 -2.27 8.37
C THR A 75 -7.53 -1.49 8.98
N VAL A 76 -7.19 -1.81 10.22
CA VAL A 76 -5.98 -1.36 10.90
C VAL A 76 -4.86 -2.30 10.48
N TYR A 77 -3.86 -1.77 9.78
CA TYR A 77 -2.77 -2.57 9.21
C TYR A 77 -1.46 -2.45 10.00
N TRP A 78 -1.39 -1.52 10.96
CA TRP A 78 -0.24 -1.35 11.84
C TRP A 78 -0.65 -0.79 13.21
N THR A 79 -0.04 -1.28 14.28
CA THR A 79 -0.20 -0.76 15.64
C THR A 79 1.16 -0.50 16.30
N PRO A 80 1.23 0.39 17.31
CA PRO A 80 2.46 0.61 18.07
C PRO A 80 2.98 -0.64 18.81
N THR A 81 2.08 -1.55 19.18
CA THR A 81 2.40 -2.74 19.98
C THR A 81 2.79 -3.95 19.12
N GLU A 82 2.16 -4.13 17.97
CA GLU A 82 2.34 -5.32 17.13
C GLU A 82 3.15 -5.04 15.86
N GLY A 83 3.35 -3.77 15.50
CA GLY A 83 3.89 -3.42 14.20
C GLY A 83 2.86 -3.69 13.10
N TYR A 84 3.30 -4.22 11.95
CA TYR A 84 2.38 -4.55 10.86
C TYR A 84 1.55 -5.79 11.18
N ILE A 85 0.23 -5.67 11.10
CA ILE A 85 -0.70 -6.78 11.30
C ILE A 85 -0.80 -7.55 10.00
N ARG A 86 -0.43 -8.83 10.02
CA ARG A 86 -0.29 -9.61 8.81
C ARG A 86 -1.63 -9.87 8.13
N GLU A 87 -2.61 -10.25 8.92
CA GLU A 87 -3.98 -10.56 8.51
C GLU A 87 -4.58 -9.35 7.75
N SER A 88 -4.38 -8.14 8.28
CA SER A 88 -4.79 -6.88 7.64
C SER A 88 -4.03 -6.58 6.35
N LEU A 89 -2.74 -6.90 6.28
CA LEU A 89 -1.98 -6.78 5.03
C LEU A 89 -2.53 -7.73 3.97
N ASP A 90 -2.95 -8.93 4.35
CA ASP A 90 -3.54 -9.89 3.41
C ASP A 90 -4.92 -9.41 2.93
N GLU A 91 -5.76 -8.88 3.81
CA GLU A 91 -7.03 -8.25 3.43
C GLU A 91 -6.85 -7.11 2.42
N ILE A 92 -5.90 -6.20 2.68
CA ILE A 92 -5.59 -5.09 1.77
C ILE A 92 -5.03 -5.61 0.45
N SER A 93 -4.16 -6.60 0.49
CA SER A 93 -3.58 -7.22 -0.71
C SER A 93 -4.67 -7.80 -1.60
N TRP A 94 -5.63 -8.51 -1.02
CA TRP A 94 -6.78 -9.03 -1.74
C TRP A 94 -7.67 -7.91 -2.30
N ALA A 95 -7.92 -6.84 -1.55
CA ALA A 95 -8.68 -5.68 -2.03
C ALA A 95 -8.01 -4.98 -3.22
N LEU A 96 -6.68 -5.09 -3.31
CA LEU A 96 -5.81 -4.51 -4.35
C LEU A 96 -5.37 -5.55 -5.39
N ARG A 97 -6.02 -6.72 -5.45
CA ARG A 97 -5.71 -7.79 -6.42
C ARG A 97 -5.92 -7.37 -7.87
N ASP A 98 -5.35 -8.14 -8.79
CA ASP A 98 -5.63 -7.97 -10.20
C ASP A 98 -7.05 -8.46 -10.51
N ARG A 99 -7.96 -7.54 -10.81
CA ARG A 99 -9.36 -7.85 -11.12
C ARG A 99 -9.57 -8.70 -12.37
N ARG A 100 -8.62 -8.73 -13.32
CA ARG A 100 -8.80 -9.43 -14.60
C ARG A 100 -8.47 -10.91 -14.50
N THR A 101 -7.50 -11.25 -13.65
CA THR A 101 -7.05 -12.62 -13.41
C THR A 101 -7.48 -13.13 -12.04
N THR A 102 -8.08 -12.27 -11.20
CA THR A 102 -8.44 -12.55 -9.81
C THR A 102 -7.24 -13.01 -8.97
N THR A 103 -6.04 -12.58 -9.34
CA THR A 103 -4.81 -12.99 -8.66
C THR A 103 -4.31 -11.91 -7.73
N SER A 104 -3.82 -12.28 -6.55
CA SER A 104 -3.22 -11.37 -5.58
C SER A 104 -1.73 -11.64 -5.34
N LYS A 105 -1.05 -10.66 -4.75
CA LYS A 105 0.28 -10.77 -4.13
C LYS A 105 0.29 -9.92 -2.88
N LEU A 106 1.03 -10.34 -1.87
CA LEU A 106 1.26 -9.53 -0.67
C LEU A 106 1.77 -8.14 -1.03
N TYR A 107 1.03 -7.13 -0.60
CA TYR A 107 1.31 -5.73 -0.84
C TYR A 107 2.49 -5.24 0.00
N ASP A 108 3.30 -4.36 -0.58
CA ASP A 108 4.41 -3.72 0.13
C ASP A 108 3.87 -2.71 1.16
N PRO A 109 4.13 -2.90 2.47
CA PRO A 109 3.64 -2.00 3.52
C PRO A 109 4.12 -0.56 3.34
N ASN A 110 5.24 -0.32 2.66
CA ASN A 110 5.73 1.04 2.40
C ASN A 110 4.78 1.84 1.51
N VAL A 111 4.04 1.18 0.60
CA VAL A 111 3.01 1.86 -0.20
C VAL A 111 1.81 2.22 0.67
N LEU A 112 1.44 1.36 1.62
CA LEU A 112 0.35 1.60 2.56
C LEU A 112 0.67 2.76 3.50
N ASP A 113 1.91 2.83 3.99
CA ASP A 113 2.42 3.94 4.78
C ASP A 113 2.40 5.27 4.01
N GLN A 114 2.70 5.25 2.71
CA GLN A 114 2.52 6.44 1.87
C GLN A 114 1.05 6.87 1.79
N LEU A 115 0.11 5.94 1.63
CA LEU A 115 -1.33 6.26 1.63
C LEU A 115 -1.77 6.86 2.96
N PHE A 116 -1.33 6.29 4.09
CA PHE A 116 -1.64 6.78 5.41
C PHE A 116 -1.06 8.19 5.63
N ALA A 117 0.19 8.41 5.24
CA ALA A 117 0.83 9.73 5.31
C ALA A 117 0.13 10.78 4.44
N LEU A 118 -0.29 10.41 3.23
CA LEU A 118 -1.09 11.26 2.36
C LEU A 118 -2.41 11.64 3.00
N ARG A 119 -3.11 10.69 3.65
CA ARG A 119 -4.34 10.96 4.39
C ARG A 119 -4.13 11.99 5.48
N LEU A 120 -3.12 11.80 6.32
CA LEU A 120 -2.82 12.75 7.39
C LEU A 120 -2.44 14.13 6.84
N ARG A 121 -1.55 14.18 5.85
CA ARG A 121 -1.05 15.43 5.26
C ARG A 121 -2.16 16.24 4.58
N LEU A 122 -3.12 15.58 3.97
CA LEU A 122 -4.23 16.21 3.24
C LEU A 122 -5.49 16.39 4.11
N GLY A 123 -5.45 15.97 5.39
CA GLY A 123 -6.65 15.95 6.25
C GLY A 123 -7.78 15.07 5.68
N PHE A 124 -7.43 14.01 4.96
CA PHE A 124 -8.35 13.20 4.18
C PHE A 124 -8.90 12.00 4.98
N ASN A 125 -10.18 12.08 5.33
CA ASN A 125 -10.88 11.09 6.16
C ASN A 125 -11.88 10.19 5.38
N LYS A 126 -12.01 10.37 4.06
CA LYS A 126 -12.87 9.53 3.20
C LYS A 126 -12.11 8.32 2.65
N PRO A 127 -12.78 7.33 2.04
CA PRO A 127 -12.11 6.22 1.36
C PRO A 127 -11.16 6.71 0.27
N VAL A 128 -9.93 6.18 0.24
CA VAL A 128 -9.00 6.36 -0.87
C VAL A 128 -9.43 5.45 -2.01
N HIS A 129 -9.57 5.97 -3.22
CA HIS A 129 -9.95 5.17 -4.37
C HIS A 129 -8.70 4.52 -4.97
N GLY A 130 -8.55 3.21 -4.79
CA GLY A 130 -7.53 2.38 -5.45
C GLY A 130 -7.99 1.99 -6.85
N LEU A 131 -7.47 2.65 -7.88
CA LEU A 131 -7.86 2.39 -9.27
C LEU A 131 -7.17 1.15 -9.85
N SER A 132 -5.92 0.92 -9.45
CA SER A 132 -5.11 -0.23 -9.85
C SER A 132 -4.09 -0.53 -8.77
N GLY A 133 -4.17 -1.74 -8.19
CA GLY A 133 -3.18 -2.29 -7.28
C GLY A 133 -2.19 -3.20 -7.99
N TYR A 134 -2.11 -4.46 -7.54
CA TYR A 134 -1.29 -5.49 -8.19
C TYR A 134 -1.76 -5.76 -9.63
N ARG A 135 -0.80 -6.03 -10.52
CA ARG A 135 -1.06 -6.45 -11.91
C ARG A 135 -0.36 -7.77 -12.19
N SER A 136 -1.10 -8.78 -12.64
CA SER A 136 -0.52 -10.00 -13.18
C SER A 136 0.33 -9.69 -14.42
N PRO A 137 1.34 -10.53 -14.75
CA PRO A 137 2.07 -10.41 -16.00
C PRO A 137 1.16 -10.37 -17.24
N GLN A 138 0.07 -11.14 -17.22
CA GLN A 138 -0.94 -11.19 -18.27
C GLN A 138 -1.60 -9.81 -18.45
N THR A 139 -2.15 -9.24 -17.37
CA THR A 139 -2.77 -7.91 -17.40
C THR A 139 -1.77 -6.84 -17.79
N ASN A 140 -0.56 -6.87 -17.23
CA ASN A 140 0.45 -5.87 -17.54
C ASN A 140 0.82 -5.86 -19.03
N ARG A 141 0.97 -7.05 -19.65
CA ARG A 141 1.18 -7.14 -21.11
C ARG A 141 -0.04 -6.65 -21.90
N ALA A 142 -1.25 -7.05 -21.51
CA ALA A 142 -2.48 -6.67 -22.21
C ALA A 142 -2.69 -5.15 -22.27
N ILE A 143 -2.32 -4.41 -21.20
CA ILE A 143 -2.42 -2.95 -21.16
C ILE A 143 -1.14 -2.24 -21.64
N ARG A 144 -0.18 -2.98 -22.23
CA ARG A 144 1.13 -2.46 -22.68
C ARG A 144 1.90 -1.73 -21.58
N GLY A 145 1.79 -2.23 -20.34
CA GLY A 145 2.53 -1.70 -19.20
C GLY A 145 4.04 -1.91 -19.33
N ALA A 146 4.81 -1.14 -18.56
CA ALA A 146 6.26 -1.27 -18.54
C ALA A 146 6.70 -2.69 -18.13
N LYS A 147 7.77 -3.20 -18.75
CA LYS A 147 8.29 -4.57 -18.50
C LYS A 147 8.66 -4.80 -17.02
N SER A 148 9.19 -3.78 -16.36
CA SER A 148 9.58 -3.81 -14.94
C SER A 148 8.64 -2.99 -14.05
N SER A 149 7.34 -3.05 -14.35
CA SER A 149 6.30 -2.31 -13.60
C SER A 149 6.25 -2.75 -12.13
N LEU A 150 6.30 -1.79 -11.20
CA LEU A 150 6.19 -2.07 -9.76
C LEU A 150 4.80 -2.55 -9.34
N HIS A 151 3.76 -2.34 -10.16
CA HIS A 151 2.47 -2.99 -9.95
C HIS A 151 2.57 -4.52 -10.00
N MET A 152 3.47 -5.09 -10.81
CA MET A 152 3.66 -6.56 -10.89
C MET A 152 4.35 -7.14 -9.65
N GLN A 153 4.90 -6.27 -8.79
CA GLN A 153 5.54 -6.63 -7.54
C GLN A 153 4.68 -6.28 -6.32
N ALA A 154 3.44 -5.81 -6.53
CA ALA A 154 2.58 -5.25 -5.47
C ALA A 154 3.26 -4.10 -4.69
N LYS A 155 4.07 -3.31 -5.41
CA LYS A 155 4.86 -2.18 -4.90
C LYS A 155 4.39 -0.83 -5.45
N ALA A 156 3.21 -0.78 -6.07
CA ALA A 156 2.67 0.44 -6.65
C ALA A 156 1.15 0.43 -6.73
N ILE A 157 0.56 1.61 -6.52
CA ILE A 157 -0.89 1.84 -6.59
C ILE A 157 -1.19 3.11 -7.40
N ASP A 158 -2.25 3.03 -8.21
CA ASP A 158 -2.86 4.20 -8.84
C ASP A 158 -4.05 4.66 -8.01
N ILE A 159 -4.05 5.91 -7.56
CA ILE A 159 -5.02 6.44 -6.59
C ILE A 159 -5.76 7.70 -7.01
N ARG A 160 -6.96 7.86 -6.44
CA ARG A 160 -7.69 9.12 -6.32
C ARG A 160 -8.12 9.34 -4.88
N MET A 161 -8.23 10.61 -4.47
CA MET A 161 -8.84 11.01 -3.21
C MET A 161 -10.00 11.96 -3.52
N PRO A 162 -11.25 11.49 -3.53
CA PRO A 162 -12.42 12.31 -3.89
C PRO A 162 -12.50 13.64 -3.15
N GLY A 163 -12.61 14.75 -3.88
CA GLY A 163 -12.60 16.10 -3.31
C GLY A 163 -11.21 16.72 -3.15
N ILE A 164 -10.13 15.95 -3.37
CA ILE A 164 -8.77 16.48 -3.49
C ILE A 164 -8.43 16.60 -4.98
N ALA A 165 -8.05 17.80 -5.42
CA ALA A 165 -7.55 18.00 -6.78
C ALA A 165 -6.33 17.10 -7.04
N THR A 166 -6.29 16.40 -8.18
CA THR A 166 -5.21 15.45 -8.51
C THR A 166 -3.82 16.10 -8.46
N ARG A 167 -3.73 17.40 -8.80
CA ARG A 167 -2.50 18.21 -8.66
C ARG A 167 -2.04 18.35 -7.21
N ASN A 168 -2.97 18.58 -6.28
CA ASN A 168 -2.65 18.69 -4.85
C ASN A 168 -2.24 17.34 -4.28
N LEU A 169 -2.92 16.26 -4.68
CA LEU A 169 -2.53 14.90 -4.31
C LEU A 169 -1.11 14.57 -4.80
N ARG A 170 -0.78 14.91 -6.05
CA ARG A 170 0.58 14.76 -6.60
C ARG A 170 1.60 15.53 -5.77
N ASN A 171 1.34 16.81 -5.48
CA ASN A 171 2.27 17.63 -4.71
C ASN A 171 2.51 17.06 -3.30
N ALA A 172 1.45 16.57 -2.65
CA ALA A 172 1.56 15.88 -1.37
C ALA A 172 2.42 14.62 -1.51
N ALA A 173 2.19 13.77 -2.52
CA ALA A 173 2.97 12.55 -2.74
C ALA A 173 4.45 12.84 -2.99
N LEU A 174 4.77 13.83 -3.85
CA LEU A 174 6.14 14.27 -4.12
C LEU A 174 6.85 14.74 -2.84
N SER A 175 6.13 15.43 -1.96
CA SER A 175 6.70 15.95 -0.72
C SER A 175 7.10 14.87 0.29
N LEU A 176 6.56 13.65 0.17
CA LEU A 176 6.93 12.52 1.04
C LEU A 176 8.31 11.95 0.71
N LYS A 177 8.83 12.18 -0.52
CA LYS A 177 10.10 11.59 -1.01
C LYS A 177 10.19 10.07 -0.73
N ALA A 178 9.06 9.38 -0.82
CA ALA A 178 8.89 7.99 -0.38
C ALA A 178 8.87 6.96 -1.52
N GLY A 179 9.23 7.40 -2.73
CA GLY A 179 9.37 6.55 -3.91
C GLY A 179 8.94 7.26 -5.18
N GLY A 180 8.52 6.50 -6.20
CA GLY A 180 8.11 7.05 -7.48
C GLY A 180 6.72 7.69 -7.45
N VAL A 181 6.56 8.82 -8.14
CA VAL A 181 5.26 9.51 -8.29
C VAL A 181 4.96 9.80 -9.76
N GLY A 182 3.88 9.21 -10.28
CA GLY A 182 3.39 9.48 -11.63
C GLY A 182 2.14 10.37 -11.61
N TYR A 183 2.10 11.40 -12.45
CA TYR A 183 0.95 12.29 -12.57
C TYR A 183 0.18 12.09 -13.88
N TYR A 184 -1.08 11.68 -13.77
CA TYR A 184 -1.95 11.38 -14.91
C TYR A 184 -3.14 12.33 -14.89
N SER A 185 -2.92 13.58 -15.31
CA SER A 185 -3.91 14.66 -15.31
C SER A 185 -5.16 14.31 -16.13
N ARG A 186 -5.00 13.81 -17.36
CA ARG A 186 -6.10 13.44 -18.26
C ARG A 186 -6.99 12.32 -17.70
N SER A 187 -6.37 11.37 -17.02
CA SER A 187 -7.08 10.26 -16.38
C SER A 187 -7.37 10.56 -14.89
N ALA A 188 -7.11 11.78 -14.43
CA ALA A 188 -7.35 12.27 -13.08
C ALA A 188 -6.87 11.34 -11.95
N PHE A 189 -5.68 10.74 -12.04
CA PHE A 189 -5.12 9.92 -10.94
C PHE A 189 -3.63 10.19 -10.70
N VAL A 190 -3.15 9.77 -9.53
CA VAL A 190 -1.73 9.79 -9.15
C VAL A 190 -1.27 8.36 -8.94
N HIS A 191 -0.14 8.02 -9.53
CA HIS A 191 0.58 6.78 -9.25
C HIS A 191 1.58 7.03 -8.12
N ILE A 192 1.67 6.11 -7.17
CA ILE A 192 2.76 6.06 -6.18
C ILE A 192 3.36 4.65 -6.13
N ASP A 193 4.65 4.56 -5.85
CA ASP A 193 5.36 3.29 -5.65
C ASP A 193 6.43 3.38 -4.56
N SER A 194 6.91 2.23 -4.09
CA SER A 194 8.00 2.11 -3.08
C SER A 194 9.40 1.96 -3.69
N GLY A 195 9.57 2.28 -4.98
CA GLY A 195 10.85 2.24 -5.67
C GLY A 195 11.72 3.47 -5.42
N ALA A 196 12.69 3.72 -6.31
CA ALA A 196 13.54 4.91 -6.23
C ALA A 196 12.74 6.21 -6.37
N VAL A 197 13.14 7.26 -5.64
CA VAL A 197 12.53 8.58 -5.73
C VAL A 197 12.68 9.13 -7.14
N ARG A 198 11.56 9.29 -7.82
CA ARG A 198 11.48 9.80 -9.19
C ARG A 198 10.08 10.32 -9.46
N ASN A 199 9.93 11.12 -10.51
CA ASN A 199 8.61 11.57 -10.93
C ASN A 199 8.47 11.55 -12.44
N TRP A 200 7.25 11.38 -12.92
CA TRP A 200 6.92 11.40 -14.33
C TRP A 200 5.46 11.83 -14.55
N GLY A 201 5.09 12.02 -15.82
CA GLY A 201 3.78 12.53 -16.19
C GLY A 201 3.74 14.06 -16.27
N ARG A 202 2.61 14.60 -16.75
CA ARG A 202 2.40 16.04 -16.98
C ARG A 202 1.03 16.48 -16.51
#